data_AF-A0A0G1VSU5-F1
#
_entry.id   AF-A0A0G1VSU5-F1
#
_cell.length_a   1.000
_cell.length_b   1.000
_cell.length_c   1.000
_cell.angle_alpha   90.00
_cell.angle_beta   90.00
_cell.angle_gamma   90.00
#
_symmetry.space_group_name_H-M   'P 1'
#
loop_
_entity.id
_entity.type
_entity.pdbx_description
1 polymer ?
#
loop_
_entity_poly.entity_id
_entity_poly.type
_entity_poly.pdbx_seq_one_letter_code
_entity_poly.pdbx_strand_id
1 'polypeptide(L)'
;MNFNPFKELSDLEHSKDYVHPAIEQAHKVAKEMLSSSAIDPHDFIELYGRENVARDLASVEKKEKGFSQNAQKIYAEVLEAILYDQIEHGEWFGPNARTVKTAQYDDFYNGSDLILELEEATRALSHLSLSIDVTFGTTTEEKKFAAIKQNIDNETLGKVKYFHSQRGGFRGELSKVPQVVIGIEKDTIIKLAGLWADEHGRRENGGATLNIHPVQRVILTEVLLELRTFRRYAEETRKESLVPIYEKDINIVEEILREKGPTNMREFRDDKVFSAIKTSLEVFKKK
;
A
#
# COMPACT_ATOMS: atom_id res chain seq x y z
N MET A 1 -43.76 14.54 -12.61
CA MET A 1 -42.32 14.29 -12.34
C MET A 1 -42.22 12.84 -11.90
N ASN A 2 -41.52 12.00 -12.66
CA ASN A 2 -41.32 10.60 -12.30
C ASN A 2 -40.14 10.51 -11.32
N PHE A 3 -40.45 10.46 -10.03
CA PHE A 3 -39.49 10.16 -8.99
C PHE A 3 -39.18 8.66 -9.05
N ASN A 4 -37.94 8.30 -9.42
CA ASN A 4 -37.49 6.91 -9.39
C ASN A 4 -36.45 6.76 -8.27
N PRO A 5 -36.87 6.34 -7.06
CA PRO A 5 -35.99 6.27 -5.90
C PRO A 5 -34.80 5.32 -6.09
N PHE A 6 -34.93 4.30 -6.95
CA PHE A 6 -33.84 3.36 -7.25
C PHE A 6 -32.74 3.98 -8.10
N LYS A 7 -33.07 4.96 -8.95
CA LYS A 7 -32.08 5.67 -9.75
C LYS A 7 -31.30 6.68 -8.91
N GLU A 8 -31.97 7.38 -8.01
CA GLU A 8 -31.32 8.33 -7.09
C GLU A 8 -30.39 7.63 -6.08
N LEU A 9 -30.76 6.45 -5.57
CA LEU A 9 -29.88 5.63 -4.72
C LEU A 9 -28.63 5.15 -5.48
N SER A 10 -28.79 4.68 -6.72
CA SER A 10 -27.68 4.33 -7.61
C SER A 10 -26.76 5.54 -7.84
N ASP A 11 -27.31 6.72 -8.14
CA ASP A 11 -26.52 7.93 -8.41
C ASP A 11 -25.77 8.43 -7.15
N LEU A 12 -26.34 8.22 -5.95
CA LEU A 12 -25.71 8.50 -4.66
C LEU A 12 -24.54 7.55 -4.36
N GLU A 13 -24.69 6.25 -4.60
CA GLU A 13 -23.64 5.23 -4.35
C GLU A 13 -22.38 5.44 -5.21
N HIS A 14 -22.57 6.00 -6.41
CA HIS A 14 -21.50 6.35 -7.34
C HIS A 14 -20.89 7.74 -7.08
N SER A 15 -21.40 8.50 -6.11
CA SER A 15 -20.79 9.76 -5.70
C SER A 15 -19.39 9.55 -5.13
N LYS A 16 -18.49 10.48 -5.42
CA LYS A 16 -17.11 10.50 -4.89
C LYS A 16 -17.05 10.71 -3.38
N ASP A 17 -18.10 11.27 -2.79
CA ASP A 17 -18.19 11.55 -1.36
C ASP A 17 -19.00 10.48 -0.59
N TYR A 18 -19.53 9.47 -1.29
CA TYR A 18 -20.31 8.42 -0.65
C TYR A 18 -19.41 7.38 0.04
N VAL A 19 -19.71 7.14 1.31
CA VAL A 19 -19.11 6.07 2.12
C VAL A 19 -20.13 4.95 2.30
N HIS A 20 -19.80 3.77 1.78
CA HIS A 20 -20.67 2.60 1.90
C HIS A 20 -20.74 2.10 3.35
N PRO A 21 -21.88 1.60 3.85
CA PRO A 21 -22.01 1.13 5.24
C PRO A 21 -20.97 0.08 5.67
N ALA A 22 -20.63 -0.86 4.79
CA ALA A 22 -19.55 -1.84 5.05
C ALA A 22 -18.17 -1.16 5.25
N ILE A 23 -17.92 -0.07 4.55
CA ILE A 23 -16.70 0.73 4.70
C ILE A 23 -16.74 1.51 6.01
N GLU A 24 -17.87 2.11 6.38
CA GLU A 24 -18.01 2.78 7.68
C GLU A 24 -17.76 1.84 8.87
N GLN A 25 -18.25 0.61 8.78
CA GLN A 25 -18.02 -0.42 9.80
C GLN A 25 -16.55 -0.83 9.85
N ALA A 26 -15.96 -1.17 8.70
CA ALA A 26 -14.55 -1.53 8.61
C ALA A 26 -13.64 -0.38 9.06
N HIS A 27 -14.01 0.87 8.79
CA HIS A 27 -13.22 2.05 9.11
C HIS A 27 -12.97 2.22 10.61
N LYS A 28 -13.95 1.85 11.44
CA LYS A 28 -13.79 1.87 12.91
C LYS A 28 -12.70 0.91 13.36
N VAL A 29 -12.71 -0.31 12.82
CA VAL A 29 -11.69 -1.34 13.09
C VAL A 29 -10.33 -0.89 12.54
N ALA A 30 -10.31 -0.36 11.31
CA ALA A 30 -9.10 0.13 10.65
C ALA A 30 -8.39 1.22 11.47
N LYS A 31 -9.14 2.22 11.98
CA LYS A 31 -8.56 3.29 12.79
C LYS A 31 -7.88 2.79 14.05
N GLU A 32 -8.52 1.88 14.79
CA GLU A 32 -7.95 1.30 16.00
C GLU A 32 -6.70 0.46 15.68
N MET A 33 -6.78 -0.39 14.67
CA MET A 33 -5.66 -1.25 14.26
C MET A 33 -4.46 -0.43 13.79
N LEU A 34 -4.64 0.53 12.88
CA LEU A 34 -3.55 1.32 12.32
C LEU A 34 -2.93 2.26 13.36
N SER A 35 -3.74 2.89 14.21
CA SER A 35 -3.23 3.80 15.24
C SER A 35 -2.44 3.07 16.33
N SER A 36 -2.87 1.88 16.74
CA SER A 36 -2.15 1.06 17.73
C SER A 36 -0.88 0.40 17.19
N SER A 37 -0.78 0.28 15.85
CA SER A 37 0.30 -0.44 15.18
C SER A 37 1.39 0.48 14.59
N ALA A 38 1.08 1.76 14.38
CA ALA A 38 2.02 2.71 13.82
C ALA A 38 3.23 2.91 14.74
N ILE A 39 4.41 2.99 14.13
CA ILE A 39 5.65 3.32 14.86
C ILE A 39 5.50 4.68 15.54
N ASP A 40 5.79 4.73 16.85
CA ASP A 40 5.86 5.99 17.60
C ASP A 40 7.25 6.65 17.43
N PRO A 41 7.33 7.85 16.83
CA PRO A 41 8.58 8.60 16.74
C PRO A 41 9.28 8.84 18.09
N HIS A 42 8.54 8.88 19.21
CA HIS A 42 9.13 9.06 20.54
C HIS A 42 10.09 7.94 20.92
N ASP A 43 9.88 6.74 20.43
CA ASP A 43 10.79 5.63 20.66
C ASP A 43 12.20 5.99 20.16
N PHE A 44 12.31 6.78 19.09
CA PHE A 44 13.57 7.12 18.45
C PHE A 44 14.25 8.37 19.01
N ILE A 45 13.80 8.90 20.16
CA ILE A 45 14.43 10.06 20.82
C ILE A 45 15.90 9.81 21.14
N GLU A 46 16.27 8.59 21.53
CA GLU A 46 17.67 8.24 21.81
C GLU A 46 18.55 8.30 20.56
N LEU A 47 17.98 8.00 19.39
CA LEU A 47 18.72 7.96 18.12
C LEU A 47 18.80 9.34 17.46
N TYR A 48 17.69 10.08 17.45
CA TYR A 48 17.59 11.35 16.70
C TYR A 48 17.64 12.59 17.59
N GLY A 49 17.50 12.44 18.92
CA GLY A 49 17.40 13.55 19.85
C GLY A 49 15.98 14.14 19.92
N ARG A 50 15.60 14.56 21.13
CA ARG A 50 14.25 15.09 21.45
C ARG A 50 13.84 16.25 20.53
N GLU A 51 14.76 17.14 20.19
CA GLU A 51 14.48 18.30 19.36
C GLU A 51 14.11 17.93 17.91
N ASN A 52 14.78 16.93 17.33
CA ASN A 52 14.48 16.49 15.97
C ASN A 52 13.14 15.75 15.90
N VAL A 53 12.88 14.86 16.86
CA VAL A 53 11.59 14.16 16.97
C VAL A 53 10.44 15.16 17.17
N ALA A 54 10.61 16.14 18.07
CA ALA A 54 9.60 17.17 18.30
C ALA A 54 9.32 18.03 17.05
N ARG A 55 10.37 18.36 16.27
CA ARG A 55 10.22 19.11 15.02
C ARG A 55 9.41 18.33 13.97
N ASP A 56 9.66 17.03 13.87
CA ASP A 56 8.95 16.15 12.94
C ASP A 56 7.48 16.02 13.35
N LEU A 57 7.19 15.78 14.63
CA LEU A 57 5.82 15.71 15.16
C LEU A 57 5.05 17.02 14.95
N ALA A 58 5.69 18.18 15.18
CA ALA A 58 5.09 19.48 14.89
C ALA A 58 4.79 19.68 13.39
N SER A 59 5.63 19.10 12.52
CA SER A 59 5.44 19.14 11.08
C SER A 59 4.24 18.28 10.65
N VAL A 60 4.11 17.08 11.24
CA VAL A 60 2.94 16.20 11.09
C VAL A 60 1.66 16.95 11.50
N GLU A 61 1.61 17.51 12.71
CA GLU A 61 0.44 18.25 13.23
C GLU A 61 0.04 19.41 12.30
N LYS A 62 1.02 20.15 11.77
CA LYS A 62 0.78 21.24 10.82
C LYS A 62 0.16 20.73 9.51
N LYS A 63 0.62 19.57 9.02
CA LYS A 63 0.10 18.98 7.78
C LYS A 63 -1.31 18.42 7.97
N GLU A 64 -1.57 17.80 9.12
CA GLU A 64 -2.89 17.25 9.46
C GLU A 64 -3.99 18.29 9.49
N LYS A 65 -3.71 19.49 9.99
CA LYS A 65 -4.66 20.62 9.99
C LYS A 65 -5.16 21.02 8.61
N GLY A 66 -4.45 20.63 7.54
CA GLY A 66 -4.84 20.87 6.15
C GLY A 66 -5.68 19.76 5.52
N PHE A 67 -5.86 18.62 6.19
CA PHE A 67 -6.58 17.48 5.62
C PHE A 67 -8.07 17.52 5.94
N SER A 68 -8.91 17.47 4.90
CA SER A 68 -10.32 17.13 5.03
C SER A 68 -10.48 15.61 5.04
N GLN A 69 -11.25 15.07 5.99
CA GLN A 69 -11.78 13.70 5.84
C GLN A 69 -12.73 13.69 4.64
N ASN A 70 -12.36 12.99 3.58
CA ASN A 70 -13.22 12.70 2.43
C ASN A 70 -13.37 11.19 2.29
N ALA A 71 -14.33 10.74 1.48
CA ALA A 71 -14.56 9.31 1.32
C ALA A 71 -13.30 8.59 0.79
N GLN A 72 -12.52 9.20 -0.09
CA GLN A 72 -11.31 8.58 -0.64
C GLN A 72 -10.31 8.20 0.46
N LYS A 73 -10.09 9.10 1.42
CA LYS A 73 -9.25 8.84 2.60
C LYS A 73 -9.81 7.70 3.45
N ILE A 74 -11.12 7.65 3.67
CA ILE A 74 -11.77 6.59 4.46
C ILE A 74 -11.57 5.22 3.80
N TYR A 75 -11.74 5.13 2.48
CA TYR A 75 -11.52 3.88 1.75
C TYR A 75 -10.04 3.49 1.74
N ALA A 76 -9.12 4.45 1.61
CA ALA A 76 -7.68 4.20 1.67
C ALA A 76 -7.26 3.66 3.04
N GLU A 77 -7.73 4.26 4.13
CA GLU A 77 -7.47 3.78 5.50
C GLU A 77 -8.02 2.35 5.71
N VAL A 78 -9.19 2.01 5.12
CA VAL A 78 -9.72 0.64 5.18
C VAL A 78 -8.88 -0.34 4.37
N LEU A 79 -8.50 0.01 3.12
CA LEU A 79 -7.63 -0.83 2.30
C LEU A 79 -6.26 -1.05 2.97
N GLU A 80 -5.73 0.00 3.59
CA GLU A 80 -4.49 -0.06 4.35
C GLU A 80 -4.57 -1.03 5.53
N ALA A 81 -5.63 -0.97 6.34
CA ALA A 81 -5.81 -1.92 7.42
C ALA A 81 -5.97 -3.36 6.93
N ILE A 82 -6.71 -3.57 5.82
CA ILE A 82 -6.84 -4.88 5.20
C ILE A 82 -5.47 -5.40 4.75
N LEU A 83 -4.66 -4.57 4.10
CA LEU A 83 -3.31 -4.96 3.65
C LEU A 83 -2.39 -5.25 4.83
N TYR A 84 -2.34 -4.36 5.83
CA TYR A 84 -1.56 -4.55 7.05
C TYR A 84 -1.89 -5.89 7.72
N ASP A 85 -3.17 -6.19 7.87
CA ASP A 85 -3.64 -7.43 8.48
C ASP A 85 -3.38 -8.68 7.61
N GLN A 86 -3.78 -8.63 6.34
CA GLN A 86 -3.87 -9.82 5.48
C GLN A 86 -2.54 -10.19 4.80
N ILE A 87 -1.57 -9.27 4.74
CA ILE A 87 -0.22 -9.63 4.32
C ILE A 87 0.36 -10.68 5.27
N GLU A 88 0.16 -10.52 6.58
CA GLU A 88 0.66 -11.45 7.59
C GLU A 88 -0.32 -12.59 7.87
N HIS A 89 -1.55 -12.28 8.32
CA HIS A 89 -2.52 -13.29 8.72
C HIS A 89 -3.03 -14.11 7.54
N GLY A 90 -3.17 -13.47 6.37
CA GLY A 90 -3.65 -14.11 5.15
C GLY A 90 -2.54 -14.57 4.21
N GLU A 91 -1.28 -14.36 4.58
CA GLU A 91 -0.10 -14.70 3.78
C GLU A 91 -0.21 -14.16 2.34
N TRP A 92 -0.77 -12.96 2.14
CA TRP A 92 -0.97 -12.41 0.79
C TRP A 92 0.35 -12.25 0.04
N PHE A 93 1.47 -12.03 0.75
CA PHE A 93 2.83 -12.00 0.20
C PHE A 93 3.66 -13.21 0.65
N GLY A 94 3.01 -14.33 0.96
CA GLY A 94 3.64 -15.56 1.43
C GLY A 94 3.93 -15.57 2.93
N PRO A 95 4.27 -16.74 3.50
CA PRO A 95 4.39 -16.95 4.95
C PRO A 95 5.56 -16.17 5.58
N ASN A 96 6.53 -15.75 4.78
CA ASN A 96 7.74 -15.05 5.21
C ASN A 96 7.65 -13.52 5.09
N ALA A 97 6.50 -12.99 4.67
CA ALA A 97 6.22 -11.57 4.62
C ALA A 97 5.76 -11.03 5.97
N ARG A 98 6.28 -9.88 6.38
CA ARG A 98 5.79 -9.10 7.51
C ARG A 98 5.53 -7.67 7.09
N THR A 99 4.64 -7.01 7.80
CA THR A 99 4.28 -5.62 7.60
C THR A 99 4.66 -4.80 8.81
N VAL A 100 5.09 -3.57 8.53
CA VAL A 100 5.35 -2.57 9.54
C VAL A 100 4.55 -1.34 9.14
N LYS A 101 3.60 -0.93 9.99
CA LYS A 101 2.91 0.33 9.81
C LYS A 101 3.87 1.48 10.13
N THR A 102 4.08 2.36 9.17
CA THR A 102 5.02 3.47 9.31
C THR A 102 4.52 4.52 10.29
N ALA A 103 5.46 5.33 10.80
CA ALA A 103 5.09 6.54 11.53
C ALA A 103 4.38 7.54 10.61
N GLN A 104 3.48 8.36 11.16
CA GLN A 104 2.77 9.40 10.39
C GLN A 104 3.71 10.37 9.65
N TYR A 105 4.91 10.60 10.20
CA TYR A 105 5.93 11.39 9.51
C TYR A 105 6.36 10.75 8.19
N ASP A 106 6.58 9.44 8.18
CA ASP A 106 7.03 8.71 6.99
C ASP A 106 5.94 8.55 5.94
N ASP A 107 4.70 8.32 6.36
CA ASP A 107 3.51 8.43 5.49
C ASP A 107 3.47 9.82 4.82
N PHE A 108 3.44 10.89 5.61
CA PHE A 108 3.24 12.21 5.08
C PHE A 108 4.41 12.75 4.25
N TYR A 109 5.64 12.51 4.65
CA TYR A 109 6.81 13.15 4.04
C TYR A 109 7.59 12.23 3.11
N ASN A 110 7.52 10.92 3.30
CA ASN A 110 8.20 9.95 2.46
C ASN A 110 7.23 9.11 1.60
N GLY A 111 5.92 9.21 1.85
CA GLY A 111 4.88 8.54 1.06
C GLY A 111 4.80 7.04 1.32
N SER A 112 5.33 6.56 2.45
CA SER A 112 5.35 5.15 2.81
C SER A 112 4.24 4.85 3.81
N ASP A 113 3.19 4.15 3.39
CA ASP A 113 2.09 3.77 4.27
C ASP A 113 2.46 2.53 5.09
N LEU A 114 2.97 1.50 4.40
CA LEU A 114 3.45 0.26 5.00
C LEU A 114 4.86 -0.07 4.49
N ILE A 115 5.65 -0.76 5.31
CA ILE A 115 6.87 -1.45 4.88
C ILE A 115 6.64 -2.94 4.93
N LEU A 116 6.86 -3.59 3.79
CA LEU A 116 6.87 -5.02 3.64
C LEU A 116 8.31 -5.52 3.88
N GLU A 117 8.50 -6.29 4.95
CA GLU A 117 9.72 -7.05 5.21
C GLU A 117 9.59 -8.46 4.62
N LEU A 118 10.39 -8.78 3.61
CA LEU A 118 10.42 -10.10 2.98
C LEU A 118 11.69 -10.83 3.41
N GLU A 119 11.56 -11.98 4.07
CA GLU A 119 12.72 -12.83 4.37
C GLU A 119 13.00 -13.80 3.23
N GLU A 120 14.26 -13.79 2.78
CA GLU A 120 14.78 -14.74 1.81
C GLU A 120 15.08 -16.12 2.43
N ALA A 121 15.25 -17.14 1.58
CA ALA A 121 15.80 -18.43 1.99
C ALA A 121 17.17 -18.32 2.71
N THR A 122 17.95 -17.28 2.41
CA THR A 122 19.24 -16.97 3.03
C THR A 122 19.13 -16.26 4.39
N ARG A 123 17.90 -15.95 4.85
CA ARG A 123 17.57 -15.09 6.00
C ARG A 123 17.97 -13.62 5.85
N ALA A 124 18.39 -13.19 4.66
CA ALA A 124 18.48 -11.77 4.37
C ALA A 124 17.07 -11.17 4.26
N LEU A 125 16.92 -9.92 4.72
CA LEU A 125 15.66 -9.19 4.62
C LEU A 125 15.68 -8.30 3.37
N SER A 126 14.57 -8.27 2.64
CA SER A 126 14.23 -7.20 1.70
C SER A 126 13.20 -6.27 2.32
N HIS A 127 13.26 -5.00 1.94
CA HIS A 127 12.32 -3.98 2.40
C HIS A 127 11.69 -3.33 1.17
N LEU A 128 10.38 -3.47 1.04
CA LEU A 128 9.59 -2.84 -0.01
C LEU A 128 8.60 -1.88 0.64
N SER A 129 8.58 -0.62 0.20
CA SER A 129 7.59 0.35 0.65
C SER A 129 6.33 0.25 -0.19
N LEU A 130 5.20 0.10 0.49
CA LEU A 130 3.88 0.13 -0.12
C LEU A 130 3.27 1.51 0.12
N SER A 131 2.97 2.20 -0.97
CA SER A 131 2.16 3.40 -0.99
C SER A 131 0.75 3.03 -1.42
N ILE A 132 -0.22 3.23 -0.56
CA ILE A 132 -1.58 2.80 -0.79
C ILE A 132 -2.34 3.98 -1.38
N ASP A 133 -3.02 3.74 -2.48
CA ASP A 133 -3.91 4.73 -3.08
C ASP A 133 -5.25 4.10 -3.36
N VAL A 134 -6.31 4.83 -3.03
CA VAL A 134 -7.64 4.48 -3.50
C VAL A 134 -8.04 5.56 -4.45
N THR A 135 -8.26 5.19 -5.70
CA THR A 135 -8.64 6.14 -6.75
C THR A 135 -10.05 5.83 -7.20
N PHE A 136 -10.93 6.83 -7.08
CA PHE A 136 -12.30 6.76 -7.60
C PHE A 136 -12.37 7.19 -9.08
N GLY A 137 -11.34 6.87 -9.87
CA GLY A 137 -11.16 7.35 -11.25
C GLY A 137 -9.75 7.08 -11.81
N THR A 138 -9.30 7.87 -12.79
CA THR A 138 -8.09 7.57 -13.59
C THR A 138 -6.99 8.64 -13.51
N THR A 139 -6.93 9.48 -12.47
CA THR A 139 -6.13 10.74 -12.53
C THR A 139 -5.33 11.11 -11.28
N THR A 140 -5.12 10.20 -10.33
CA THR A 140 -4.47 10.57 -9.04
C THR A 140 -3.03 10.07 -8.91
N GLU A 141 -2.64 9.08 -9.72
CA GLU A 141 -1.42 8.28 -9.52
C GLU A 141 -0.18 8.95 -10.14
N GLU A 142 -0.36 9.86 -11.10
CA GLU A 142 0.72 10.48 -11.88
C GLU A 142 1.78 11.16 -11.02
N LYS A 143 1.37 11.84 -9.94
CA LYS A 143 2.30 12.55 -9.05
C LYS A 143 3.19 11.59 -8.26
N LYS A 144 2.64 10.46 -7.79
CA LYS A 144 3.40 9.43 -7.06
C LYS A 144 4.42 8.79 -8.01
N PHE A 145 3.99 8.39 -9.20
CA PHE A 145 4.90 7.83 -10.20
C PHE A 145 5.97 8.82 -10.67
N ALA A 146 5.64 10.10 -10.82
CA ALA A 146 6.63 11.14 -11.13
C ALA A 146 7.68 11.29 -10.01
N ALA A 147 7.27 11.24 -8.75
CA ALA A 147 8.18 11.27 -7.60
C ALA A 147 9.08 10.02 -7.55
N ILE A 148 8.52 8.82 -7.75
CA ILE A 148 9.28 7.56 -7.84
C ILE A 148 10.30 7.64 -8.97
N LYS A 149 9.88 8.11 -10.15
CA LYS A 149 10.79 8.30 -11.30
C LYS A 149 11.93 9.25 -10.96
N GLN A 150 11.65 10.39 -10.32
CA GLN A 150 12.66 11.34 -9.89
C GLN A 150 13.64 10.72 -8.89
N ASN A 151 13.16 9.87 -7.97
CA ASN A 151 14.02 9.16 -7.01
C ASN A 151 14.92 8.12 -7.70
N ILE A 152 14.45 7.48 -8.78
CA ILE A 152 15.29 6.60 -9.62
C ILE A 152 16.32 7.43 -10.38
N ASP A 153 15.91 8.55 -10.98
CA ASP A 153 16.79 9.46 -11.72
C ASP A 153 17.94 9.98 -10.82
N ASN A 154 17.67 10.16 -9.53
CA ASN A 154 18.63 10.61 -8.52
C ASN A 154 19.38 9.49 -7.78
N GLU A 155 19.06 8.21 -8.03
CA GLU A 155 19.62 7.04 -7.32
C GLU A 155 19.43 7.04 -5.79
N THR A 156 18.35 7.67 -5.32
CA THR A 156 18.03 7.77 -3.88
C THR A 156 16.98 6.75 -3.41
N LEU A 157 16.04 6.37 -4.29
CA LEU A 157 14.78 5.67 -3.95
C LEU A 157 14.07 6.27 -2.72
N GLY A 158 13.16 5.51 -2.10
CA GLY A 158 12.45 5.90 -0.89
C GLY A 158 13.29 5.78 0.38
N LYS A 159 12.81 6.41 1.46
CA LYS A 159 13.41 6.36 2.79
C LYS A 159 12.34 6.26 3.86
N VAL A 160 12.67 5.65 4.99
CA VAL A 160 11.78 5.55 6.15
C VAL A 160 12.60 5.92 7.37
N LYS A 161 12.33 7.07 7.96
CA LYS A 161 13.09 7.64 9.05
C LYS A 161 12.88 6.85 10.34
N TYR A 162 11.64 6.59 10.71
CA TYR A 162 11.29 5.88 11.92
C TYR A 162 11.00 4.42 11.58
N PHE A 163 12.05 3.61 11.45
CA PHE A 163 11.90 2.20 11.15
C PHE A 163 12.51 1.31 12.23
N HIS A 164 11.77 0.26 12.59
CA HIS A 164 12.22 -0.80 13.47
C HIS A 164 11.79 -2.16 12.90
N SER A 165 12.78 -3.01 12.61
CA SER A 165 12.54 -4.38 12.18
C SER A 165 12.28 -5.26 13.39
N GLN A 166 11.12 -5.93 13.41
CA GLN A 166 10.81 -6.92 14.46
C GLN A 166 11.66 -8.18 14.32
N ARG A 167 12.22 -8.45 13.13
CA ARG A 167 12.96 -9.68 12.82
C ARG A 167 14.47 -9.51 12.86
N GLY A 168 14.97 -8.40 12.33
CA GLY A 168 16.40 -8.13 12.20
C GLY A 168 17.00 -7.37 13.36
N GLY A 169 16.19 -6.88 14.30
CA GLY A 169 16.62 -6.01 15.40
C GLY A 169 17.17 -4.65 14.94
N PHE A 170 17.12 -4.36 13.64
CA PHE A 170 17.53 -3.07 13.08
C PHE A 170 16.58 -1.98 13.55
N ARG A 171 17.16 -0.83 13.89
CA ARG A 171 16.43 0.35 14.33
C ARG A 171 17.13 1.59 13.81
N GLY A 172 16.43 2.38 13.01
CA GLY A 172 16.96 3.60 12.43
C GLY A 172 16.33 3.91 11.08
N GLU A 173 17.03 4.69 10.27
CA GLU A 173 16.52 5.11 8.96
C GLU A 173 16.81 4.02 7.92
N LEU A 174 15.77 3.55 7.23
CA LEU A 174 15.93 2.81 5.99
C LEU A 174 16.14 3.80 4.84
N SER A 175 17.09 3.49 3.97
CA SER A 175 17.35 4.24 2.74
C SER A 175 17.39 3.28 1.56
N LYS A 176 17.22 3.82 0.35
CA LYS A 176 17.16 3.04 -0.88
C LYS A 176 16.06 1.98 -0.89
N VAL A 177 14.90 2.31 -0.30
CA VAL A 177 13.74 1.42 -0.25
C VAL A 177 12.93 1.59 -1.54
N PRO A 178 12.74 0.54 -2.37
CA PRO A 178 11.82 0.58 -3.49
C PRO A 178 10.41 0.94 -3.03
N GLN A 179 9.68 1.69 -3.84
CA GLN A 179 8.33 2.15 -3.54
C GLN A 179 7.40 1.74 -4.68
N VAL A 180 6.27 1.13 -4.34
CA VAL A 180 5.21 0.73 -5.28
C VAL A 180 3.88 1.33 -4.86
N VAL A 181 2.97 1.52 -5.81
CA VAL A 181 1.66 2.11 -5.58
C VAL A 181 0.57 1.05 -5.71
N ILE A 182 -0.08 0.71 -4.61
CA ILE A 182 -1.19 -0.26 -4.59
C ILE A 182 -2.50 0.48 -4.84
N GLY A 183 -3.22 0.09 -5.89
CA GLY A 183 -4.55 0.62 -6.23
C GLY A 183 -5.58 -0.48 -6.42
N ILE A 184 -6.78 -0.29 -5.87
CA ILE A 184 -7.91 -1.21 -6.03
C ILE A 184 -9.21 -0.43 -6.29
N GLU A 185 -10.09 -0.97 -7.14
CA GLU A 185 -11.41 -0.38 -7.39
C GLU A 185 -12.27 -0.27 -6.12
N LYS A 186 -13.04 0.82 -6.03
CA LYS A 186 -13.98 1.10 -4.93
C LYS A 186 -14.86 -0.10 -4.58
N ASP A 187 -15.46 -0.73 -5.59
CA ASP A 187 -16.40 -1.84 -5.40
C ASP A 187 -15.71 -3.09 -4.85
N THR A 188 -14.46 -3.33 -5.25
CA THR A 188 -13.64 -4.40 -4.69
C THR A 188 -13.30 -4.12 -3.24
N ILE A 189 -12.95 -2.88 -2.88
CA ILE A 189 -12.70 -2.50 -1.49
C ILE A 189 -13.96 -2.68 -0.63
N ILE A 190 -15.15 -2.33 -1.14
CA ILE A 190 -16.42 -2.55 -0.42
C ILE A 190 -16.63 -4.02 -0.09
N LYS A 191 -16.39 -4.92 -1.07
CA LYS A 191 -16.51 -6.37 -0.88
C LYS A 191 -15.50 -6.87 0.15
N LEU A 192 -14.25 -6.46 0.04
CA LEU A 192 -13.19 -6.83 0.98
C LEU A 192 -13.48 -6.33 2.39
N ALA A 193 -13.92 -5.09 2.53
CA ALA A 193 -14.29 -4.49 3.81
C ALA A 193 -15.41 -5.26 4.51
N GLY A 194 -16.43 -5.70 3.75
CA GLY A 194 -17.49 -6.56 4.28
C GLY A 194 -16.95 -7.88 4.82
N LEU A 195 -16.12 -8.58 4.05
CA LEU A 195 -15.49 -9.84 4.46
C LEU A 195 -14.59 -9.66 5.69
N TRP A 196 -13.75 -8.62 5.68
CA TRP A 196 -12.77 -8.35 6.71
C TRP A 196 -13.40 -7.91 8.03
N ALA A 197 -14.40 -7.02 7.98
CA ALA A 197 -15.13 -6.59 9.17
C ALA A 197 -15.97 -7.72 9.77
N ASP A 198 -16.51 -8.62 8.94
CA ASP A 198 -17.21 -9.82 9.41
C ASP A 198 -16.26 -10.77 10.14
N GLU A 199 -15.03 -10.94 9.68
CA GLU A 199 -14.00 -11.76 10.35
C GLU A 199 -13.63 -11.20 11.72
N HIS A 200 -13.45 -9.87 11.82
CA HIS A 200 -13.16 -9.21 13.09
C HIS A 200 -14.38 -9.13 14.03
N GLY A 201 -15.60 -9.15 13.47
CA GLY A 201 -16.86 -9.08 14.21
C GLY A 201 -17.43 -10.44 14.65
N ARG A 202 -17.08 -11.55 13.97
CA ARG A 202 -17.57 -12.89 14.25
C ARG A 202 -16.41 -13.83 14.52
N ARG A 203 -16.22 -14.16 15.81
CA ARG A 203 -15.13 -14.98 16.36
C ARG A 203 -15.01 -16.44 15.87
N GLU A 204 -15.77 -16.88 14.87
CA GLU A 204 -15.69 -18.26 14.37
C GLU A 204 -15.86 -18.29 12.84
N ASN A 205 -14.77 -18.65 12.14
CA ASN A 205 -14.71 -19.11 10.73
C ASN A 205 -14.53 -18.08 9.58
N GLY A 206 -14.22 -16.80 9.84
CA GLY A 206 -14.06 -15.77 8.78
C GLY A 206 -12.78 -15.86 7.92
N GLY A 207 -11.63 -16.23 8.51
CA GLY A 207 -10.32 -16.08 7.89
C GLY A 207 -10.01 -16.95 6.67
N ALA A 208 -10.78 -17.99 6.40
CA ALA A 208 -10.54 -18.84 5.24
C ALA A 208 -10.86 -18.14 3.90
N THR A 209 -11.66 -17.07 3.91
CA THR A 209 -12.18 -16.48 2.66
C THR A 209 -11.23 -15.44 2.07
N LEU A 210 -10.57 -14.62 2.90
CA LEU A 210 -9.62 -13.59 2.42
C LEU A 210 -8.29 -14.20 1.97
N ASN A 211 -7.82 -15.27 2.61
CA ASN A 211 -6.55 -15.94 2.29
C ASN A 211 -6.52 -16.52 0.88
N ILE A 212 -7.69 -16.87 0.32
CA ILE A 212 -7.84 -17.39 -1.05
C ILE A 212 -8.47 -16.37 -2.01
N HIS A 213 -8.70 -15.13 -1.55
CA HIS A 213 -9.38 -14.13 -2.36
C HIS A 213 -8.51 -13.74 -3.57
N PRO A 214 -9.05 -13.70 -4.81
CA PRO A 214 -8.26 -13.44 -6.01
C PRO A 214 -7.54 -12.08 -6.02
N VAL A 215 -8.02 -11.10 -5.24
CA VAL A 215 -7.42 -9.76 -5.16
C VAL A 215 -5.95 -9.78 -4.77
N GLN A 216 -5.52 -10.75 -3.94
CA GLN A 216 -4.12 -10.88 -3.55
C GLN A 216 -3.21 -11.03 -4.78
N ARG A 217 -3.69 -11.72 -5.82
CA ARG A 217 -2.95 -11.90 -7.07
C ARG A 217 -2.98 -10.67 -7.95
N VAL A 218 -4.07 -9.89 -7.92
CA VAL A 218 -4.13 -8.59 -8.60
C VAL A 218 -3.04 -7.69 -8.02
N ILE A 219 -3.00 -7.56 -6.70
CA ILE A 219 -2.00 -6.77 -5.96
C ILE A 219 -0.58 -7.25 -6.28
N LEU A 220 -0.29 -8.55 -6.15
CA LEU A 220 1.03 -9.08 -6.46
C LEU A 220 1.43 -8.86 -7.93
N THR A 221 0.48 -8.94 -8.87
CA THR A 221 0.73 -8.70 -10.29
C THR A 221 1.04 -7.22 -10.56
N GLU A 222 0.36 -6.32 -9.86
CA GLU A 222 0.59 -4.88 -9.90
C GLU A 222 1.98 -4.52 -9.38
N VAL A 223 2.32 -4.99 -8.18
CA VAL A 223 3.66 -4.83 -7.58
C VAL A 223 4.74 -5.34 -8.53
N LEU A 224 4.58 -6.55 -9.09
CA LEU A 224 5.55 -7.12 -10.03
C LEU A 224 5.69 -6.28 -11.30
N LEU A 225 4.59 -5.76 -11.84
CA LEU A 225 4.58 -4.92 -13.03
C LEU A 225 5.34 -3.61 -12.80
N GLU A 226 5.10 -2.96 -11.66
CA GLU A 226 5.80 -1.74 -11.26
C GLU A 226 7.30 -2.00 -11.09
N LEU A 227 7.69 -3.00 -10.29
CA LEU A 227 9.09 -3.33 -10.04
C LEU A 227 9.86 -3.63 -11.33
N ARG A 228 9.27 -4.43 -12.24
CA ARG A 228 9.87 -4.72 -13.55
C ARG A 228 10.01 -3.46 -14.40
N THR A 229 9.03 -2.56 -14.34
CA THR A 229 9.08 -1.28 -15.05
C THR A 229 10.19 -0.39 -14.51
N PHE A 230 10.33 -0.30 -13.19
CA PHE A 230 11.36 0.51 -12.53
C PHE A 230 12.76 -0.06 -12.76
N ARG A 231 12.94 -1.38 -12.67
CA ARG A 231 14.20 -2.07 -13.04
C ARG A 231 14.61 -1.74 -14.47
N ARG A 232 13.69 -1.91 -15.43
CA ARG A 232 13.96 -1.62 -16.85
C ARG A 232 14.33 -0.16 -17.06
N TYR A 233 13.60 0.76 -16.44
CA TYR A 233 13.89 2.19 -16.54
C TYR A 233 15.26 2.53 -15.95
N ALA A 234 15.59 1.99 -14.78
CA ALA A 234 16.91 2.15 -14.16
C ALA A 234 18.03 1.64 -15.09
N GLU A 235 17.86 0.47 -15.70
CA GLU A 235 18.80 -0.11 -16.67
C GLU A 235 18.97 0.79 -17.91
N GLU A 236 17.88 1.23 -18.53
CA GLU A 236 17.88 2.09 -19.72
C GLU A 236 18.48 3.48 -19.49
N THR A 237 18.45 3.96 -18.24
CA THR A 237 19.00 5.24 -17.79
C THR A 237 20.35 5.13 -17.09
N ARG A 238 20.98 3.93 -17.13
CA ARG A 238 22.30 3.64 -16.57
C ARG A 238 22.40 3.85 -15.06
N LYS A 239 21.31 3.61 -14.34
CA LYS A 239 21.23 3.59 -12.88
C LYS A 239 21.52 2.17 -12.37
N GLU A 240 22.68 1.66 -12.75
CA GLU A 240 23.08 0.25 -12.55
C GLU A 240 23.06 -0.15 -11.07
N SER A 241 23.32 0.80 -10.16
CA SER A 241 23.30 0.56 -8.70
C SER A 241 21.92 0.16 -8.16
N LEU A 242 20.84 0.48 -8.88
CA LEU A 242 19.46 0.20 -8.48
C LEU A 242 18.93 -1.13 -9.04
N VAL A 243 19.52 -1.63 -10.13
CA VAL A 243 19.04 -2.84 -10.80
C VAL A 243 19.01 -4.05 -9.87
N PRO A 244 20.06 -4.34 -9.06
CA PRO A 244 20.04 -5.47 -8.13
C PRO A 244 18.98 -5.34 -7.03
N ILE A 245 18.63 -4.11 -6.63
CA ILE A 245 17.61 -3.86 -5.60
C ILE A 245 16.25 -4.30 -6.12
N TYR A 246 15.87 -3.85 -7.32
CA TYR A 246 14.60 -4.26 -7.92
C TYR A 246 14.58 -5.74 -8.30
N GLU A 247 15.68 -6.28 -8.82
CA GLU A 247 15.75 -7.69 -9.22
C GLU A 247 15.53 -8.64 -8.05
N LYS A 248 16.03 -8.27 -6.86
CA LYS A 248 15.77 -8.99 -5.62
C LYS A 248 14.27 -9.08 -5.31
N ASP A 249 13.56 -7.95 -5.28
CA ASP A 249 12.12 -7.93 -4.97
C ASP A 249 11.28 -8.62 -6.05
N ILE A 250 11.65 -8.46 -7.33
CA ILE A 250 11.01 -9.15 -8.46
C ILE A 250 11.06 -10.67 -8.26
N ASN A 251 12.22 -11.22 -7.92
CA ASN A 251 12.39 -12.66 -7.75
C ASN A 251 11.50 -13.21 -6.63
N ILE A 252 11.41 -12.49 -5.50
CA ILE A 252 10.57 -12.90 -4.37
C ILE A 252 9.09 -12.87 -4.76
N VAL A 253 8.61 -11.78 -5.38
CA VAL A 253 7.20 -11.65 -5.79
C VAL A 253 6.83 -12.67 -6.87
N GLU A 254 7.74 -12.98 -7.80
CA GLU A 254 7.54 -14.03 -8.81
C GLU A 254 7.42 -15.43 -8.21
N GLU A 255 8.20 -15.73 -7.17
CA GLU A 255 8.11 -17.00 -6.44
C GLU A 255 6.75 -17.12 -5.74
N ILE A 256 6.33 -16.10 -5.00
CA ILE A 256 5.02 -16.05 -4.33
C ILE A 256 3.87 -16.23 -5.34
N LEU A 257 3.92 -15.52 -6.48
CA LEU A 257 2.89 -15.64 -7.53
C LEU A 257 2.81 -17.04 -8.13
N ARG A 258 3.95 -17.74 -8.22
CA ARG A 258 4.05 -19.11 -8.73
C ARG A 258 3.45 -20.10 -7.74
N GLU A 259 3.79 -19.98 -6.47
CA GLU A 259 3.26 -20.81 -5.39
C GLU A 259 1.74 -20.70 -5.27
N LYS A 260 1.19 -19.49 -5.41
CA LYS A 260 -0.26 -19.25 -5.37
C LYS A 260 -1.04 -19.83 -6.57
N GLY A 261 -0.35 -20.33 -7.60
CA GLY A 261 -0.97 -21.01 -8.75
C GLY A 261 -1.88 -20.12 -9.63
N PRO A 262 -2.46 -20.63 -10.72
CA PRO A 262 -3.36 -19.83 -11.55
C PRO A 262 -4.66 -19.48 -10.82
N THR A 263 -5.25 -18.32 -11.11
CA THR A 263 -6.57 -17.93 -10.58
C THR A 263 -7.42 -17.33 -11.70
N ASN A 264 -8.73 -17.50 -11.58
CA ASN A 264 -9.68 -16.92 -12.52
C ASN A 264 -9.77 -15.40 -12.32
N MET A 265 -8.95 -14.65 -13.05
CA MET A 265 -8.90 -13.18 -13.01
C MET A 265 -10.02 -12.50 -13.82
N ARG A 266 -11.08 -13.24 -14.22
CA ARG A 266 -12.15 -12.70 -15.09
C ARG A 266 -12.82 -11.46 -14.48
N GLU A 267 -13.01 -11.43 -13.16
CA GLU A 267 -13.63 -10.30 -12.45
C GLU A 267 -12.73 -9.06 -12.40
N PHE A 268 -11.42 -9.21 -12.62
CA PHE A 268 -10.42 -8.14 -12.60
C PHE A 268 -9.86 -7.83 -13.99
N ARG A 269 -10.41 -8.44 -15.05
CA ARG A 269 -9.93 -8.29 -16.42
C ARG A 269 -10.11 -6.86 -16.95
N ASP A 270 -11.16 -6.20 -16.47
CA ASP A 270 -11.52 -4.83 -16.82
C ASP A 270 -11.29 -3.87 -15.64
N ASP A 271 -10.39 -4.23 -14.70
CA ASP A 271 -10.01 -3.38 -13.58
C ASP A 271 -9.43 -2.05 -14.10
N LYS A 272 -10.17 -0.98 -13.87
CA LYS A 272 -9.85 0.37 -14.34
C LYS A 272 -8.67 0.95 -13.57
N VAL A 273 -8.49 0.58 -12.31
CA VAL A 273 -7.39 1.07 -11.48
C VAL A 273 -6.09 0.42 -11.94
N PHE A 274 -6.08 -0.90 -12.14
CA PHE A 274 -4.93 -1.59 -12.72
C PHE A 274 -4.56 -1.04 -14.11
N SER A 275 -5.57 -0.71 -14.93
CA SER A 275 -5.37 -0.09 -16.24
C SER A 275 -4.83 1.35 -16.14
N ALA A 276 -5.27 2.12 -15.14
CA ALA A 276 -4.76 3.47 -14.86
C ALA A 276 -3.30 3.42 -14.38
N ILE A 277 -2.94 2.45 -13.53
CA ILE A 277 -1.55 2.22 -13.11
C ILE A 277 -0.67 1.88 -14.32
N LYS A 278 -1.11 0.95 -15.18
CA LYS A 278 -0.42 0.66 -16.45
C LYS A 278 -0.18 1.89 -17.30
N THR A 279 -1.20 2.75 -17.42
CA THR A 279 -1.11 3.98 -18.20
C THR A 279 -0.15 4.98 -17.54
N SER A 280 -0.18 5.09 -16.21
CA SER A 280 0.72 5.97 -15.47
C SER A 280 2.19 5.53 -15.56
N LEU A 281 2.43 4.21 -15.65
CA LEU A 281 3.77 3.64 -15.86
C LEU A 281 4.39 4.00 -17.21
N GLU A 282 3.62 4.54 -18.16
CA GLU A 282 4.15 5.04 -19.43
C GLU A 282 5.13 6.20 -19.25
N VAL A 283 5.10 6.91 -18.12
CA VAL A 283 6.07 7.97 -17.78
C VAL A 283 7.52 7.44 -17.67
N PHE A 284 7.69 6.13 -17.47
CA PHE A 284 8.98 5.44 -17.42
C PHE A 284 9.44 4.94 -18.79
N LYS A 285 8.68 5.15 -19.87
CA LYS A 285 9.17 4.85 -21.21
C LYS A 285 10.10 5.96 -21.68
N LYS A 286 11.27 5.58 -22.17
CA LYS A 286 12.20 6.51 -22.80
C LYS A 286 11.55 7.15 -24.03
N LYS A 287 11.55 8.49 -24.09
CA LYS A 287 11.18 9.25 -25.30
C LYS A 287 12.29 9.19 -26.34
#